data_AF-A0A950QUG3-F1
#
_entry.id   AF-A0A950QUG3-F1
#
_cell.length_a   1.000
_cell.length_b   1.000
_cell.length_c   1.000
_cell.angle_alpha   90.00
_cell.angle_beta   90.00
_cell.angle_gamma   90.00
#
_symmetry.space_group_name_H-M   'P 1'
#
loop_
_entity.id
_entity.type
_entity.pdbx_description
1 polymer ?
#
loop_
_entity_poly.entity_id
_entity_poly.type
_entity_poly.pdbx_seq_one_letter_code
_entity_poly.pdbx_strand_id
1 'polypeptide(L)' 'MIEELARHGYKMSPGTMYPILHSLEKKGYLRSSTFRSGRICRRVYTGTRAGRKALRDARKKVRELFGELIQGK' A
#
# COMPACT_ATOMS: atom_id res chain seq x y z
N MET A 1 -3.80 -9.65 -2.06
CA MET A 1 -3.10 -8.65 -1.20
C MET A 1 -3.35 -8.90 0.28
N ILE A 2 -4.59 -9.10 0.75
CA ILE A 2 -4.85 -9.53 2.14
C ILE A 2 -4.09 -10.83 2.46
N GLU A 3 -4.19 -11.83 1.58
CA GLU A 3 -3.44 -13.09 1.70
C GLU A 3 -1.92 -12.88 1.71
N GLU A 4 -1.42 -11.94 0.89
CA GLU A 4 0.02 -11.63 0.81
C GLU A 4 0.52 -10.97 2.10
N LEU A 5 -0.24 -10.04 2.66
CA LEU A 5 0.06 -9.41 3.95
C LEU A 5 -0.02 -10.43 5.09
N ALA A 6 -0.97 -11.37 5.03
CA ALA A 6 -1.07 -12.47 5.99
C ALA A 6 0.17 -13.38 5.96
N ARG A 7 0.76 -13.64 4.78
CA ARG A 7 2.04 -14.37 4.67
C ARG A 7 3.21 -13.65 5.33
N HIS A 8 3.16 -12.33 5.42
CA HIS A 8 4.12 -11.50 6.16
C HIS A 8 3.76 -11.32 7.65
N GLY A 9 2.78 -12.07 8.17
CA GLY A 9 2.37 -12.04 9.57
C GLY A 9 1.36 -10.95 9.93
N TYR A 10 0.87 -10.17 8.97
CA TYR A 10 -0.14 -9.15 9.23
C TYR A 10 -1.56 -9.73 9.20
N LYS A 11 -2.28 -9.64 10.33
CA LYS A 11 -3.71 -9.94 10.39
C LYS A 11 -4.51 -8.73 9.90
N MET A 12 -4.99 -8.76 8.66
CA MET A 12 -5.82 -7.70 8.09
C MET A 12 -7.16 -8.24 7.57
N SER A 13 -8.22 -7.51 7.86
CA SER A 13 -9.55 -7.78 7.30
C SER A 13 -9.80 -6.92 6.05
N PRO A 14 -10.81 -7.27 5.22
CA PRO A 14 -11.29 -6.39 4.17
C PRO A 14 -11.67 -4.99 4.68
N GLY A 15 -12.25 -4.92 5.90
CA GLY A 15 -12.64 -3.68 6.56
C GLY A 15 -11.47 -2.76 6.91
N THR A 16 -10.24 -3.28 7.00
CA THR A 16 -9.03 -2.47 7.18
C THR A 16 -8.35 -2.19 5.84
N MET A 17 -8.29 -3.20 4.97
CA MET A 17 -7.56 -3.11 3.71
C MET A 17 -8.15 -2.08 2.75
N TYR A 18 -9.48 -2.10 2.56
CA TYR A 18 -10.11 -1.20 1.59
C TYR A 18 -10.05 0.27 1.98
N PRO A 19 -10.27 0.67 3.25
CA PRO A 19 -10.04 2.06 3.66
C PRO A 19 -8.61 2.56 3.43
N ILE A 20 -7.59 1.72 3.63
CA ILE A 20 -6.19 2.08 3.36
C ILE A 20 -6.00 2.35 1.86
N LEU A 21 -6.50 1.45 1.00
CA LEU A 21 -6.42 1.62 -0.47
C LEU A 21 -7.13 2.90 -0.93
N HIS A 22 -8.33 3.17 -0.40
CA HIS A 22 -9.06 4.41 -0.69
C HIS A 22 -8.31 5.66 -0.25
N SER A 23 -7.70 5.63 0.95
CA SER A 23 -6.90 6.75 1.45
C SER A 23 -5.68 7.03 0.58
N LEU A 24 -4.98 5.97 0.14
CA LEU A 24 -3.83 6.09 -0.76
C LEU A 24 -4.22 6.59 -2.15
N GLU A 25 -5.39 6.20 -2.66
CA GLU A 25 -5.94 6.75 -3.91
C GLU A 25 -6.32 8.23 -3.76
N LYS A 26 -7.00 8.61 -2.67
CA LYS A 26 -7.35 10.01 -2.38
C LYS A 26 -6.12 10.91 -2.27
N LYS A 27 -5.01 10.39 -1.75
CA LYS A 27 -3.70 11.07 -1.71
C LYS A 27 -2.97 11.09 -3.06
N GLY A 28 -3.52 10.48 -4.10
CA GLY A 28 -2.94 10.41 -5.44
C GLY A 28 -1.78 9.42 -5.56
N TYR A 29 -1.56 8.57 -4.57
CA TYR A 29 -0.48 7.57 -4.59
C TYR A 29 -0.87 6.30 -5.35
N LEU A 30 -2.15 5.97 -5.35
CA LEU A 30 -2.73 4.92 -6.18
C LEU A 30 -3.72 5.52 -7.17
N ARG A 31 -3.96 4.78 -8.25
CA ARG A 31 -5.08 4.97 -9.16
C ARG A 31 -5.80 3.64 -9.27
N SER A 32 -7.13 3.65 -9.21
CA SER A 32 -7.93 2.47 -9.48
C SER A 32 -8.42 2.42 -10.93
N SER A 33 -8.66 1.21 -11.41
CA SER A 33 -9.32 0.94 -12.69
C SER A 33 -10.24 -0.26 -12.52
N THR A 34 -11.41 -0.17 -13.14
CA THR A 34 -12.41 -1.23 -13.07
C THR A 34 -12.29 -2.11 -14.31
N PHE A 35 -12.00 -3.39 -14.08
CA PHE A 35 -11.96 -4.41 -15.12
C PHE A 35 -13.24 -5.22 -15.06
N ARG A 36 -13.96 -5.28 -16.18
CA ARG A 36 -15.18 -6.08 -16.32
C ARG A 36 -14.93 -7.23 -17.27
N SER A 37 -15.20 -8.45 -16.81
CA SER A 37 -15.15 -9.67 -17.62
C SER A 37 -16.47 -10.41 -17.43
N GLY A 38 -17.38 -10.26 -18.39
CA GLY A 38 -18.75 -10.75 -18.28
C GLY A 38 -19.48 -10.15 -17.07
N ARG A 39 -19.95 -11.01 -16.16
CA ARG A 39 -20.62 -10.60 -14.91
C ARG A 39 -19.65 -10.19 -13.80
N ILE A 40 -18.36 -10.49 -13.93
CA ILE A 40 -17.37 -10.22 -12.89
C ILE A 40 -16.82 -8.80 -13.07
N CYS A 41 -16.89 -8.02 -12.00
CA CYS A 41 -16.33 -6.68 -11.91
C CYS A 41 -15.23 -6.68 -10.84
N ARG A 42 -14.00 -6.27 -11.20
CA ARG A 42 -12.87 -6.17 -10.28
C ARG A 42 -12.28 -4.78 -10.33
N ARG A 43 -12.05 -4.18 -9.16
CA ARG A 43 -11.26 -2.95 -9.05
C ARG A 43 -9.80 -3.32 -8.81
N VAL A 44 -8.91 -2.80 -9.66
CA VAL A 44 -7.46 -2.98 -9.55
C VAL A 44 -6.84 -1.64 -9.22
N TYR A 45 -5.92 -1.63 -8.25
CA TYR A 45 -5.18 -0.43 -7.86
C TYR A 45 -3.75 -0.51 -8.39
N THR A 46 -3.24 0.60 -8.90
CA THR A 46 -1.89 0.70 -9.47
C THR A 46 -1.18 1.93 -8.92
N GLY A 47 0.12 1.79 -8.62
CA GLY A 47 0.95 2.87 -8.12
C GLY A 47 1.15 3.99 -9.15
N THR A 48 0.89 5.23 -8.76
CA THR A 48 1.13 6.40 -9.62
C THR A 48 2.61 6.82 -9.60
N ARG A 49 2.98 7.83 -10.40
CA ARG A 49 4.32 8.44 -10.31
C ARG A 49 4.56 9.07 -8.93
N ALA A 50 3.55 9.76 -8.39
CA ALA A 50 3.60 10.35 -7.06
C ALA A 50 3.71 9.28 -5.97
N GLY A 51 2.93 8.19 -6.07
CA GLY A 51 3.01 7.06 -5.14
C GLY A 51 4.38 6.37 -5.14
N ARG A 52 4.98 6.18 -6.33
CA ARG A 52 6.35 5.64 -6.44
C ARG A 52 7.40 6.56 -5.82
N LYS A 53 7.23 7.89 -5.92
CA LYS A 53 8.11 8.85 -5.24
C LYS A 53 7.94 8.74 -3.72
N ALA A 54 6.71 8.81 -3.24
CA ALA A 54 6.39 8.70 -1.81
C ALA A 54 6.90 7.39 -1.20
N LEU A 55 6.82 6.27 -1.93
CA LEU A 55 7.36 4.99 -1.48
C LEU A 55 8.89 5.02 -1.30
N ARG A 56 9.62 5.66 -2.23
CA ARG A 56 11.09 5.82 -2.08
C ARG A 56 11.44 6.65 -0.86
N ASP A 57 10.72 7.74 -0.65
CA ASP A 57 10.95 8.64 0.48
C ASP A 57 10.61 7.93 1.82
N ALA A 58 9.50 7.18 1.86
CA ALA A 58 9.13 6.37 3.02
C ALA A 58 10.17 5.28 3.34
N ARG A 59 10.72 4.60 2.31
CA ARG A 59 11.79 3.60 2.50
C ARG A 59 13.06 4.20 3.11
N LYS A 60 13.43 5.43 2.72
CA LYS A 60 14.56 6.15 3.33
C LYS A 60 14.31 6.41 4.81
N LYS A 61 13.14 6.99 5.14
CA LYS A 61 12.76 7.27 6.53
C LYS A 61 12.73 6.03 7.41
N VAL A 62 12.20 4.91 6.90
CA VAL A 62 12.20 3.65 7.63
C VAL A 62 13.63 3.17 7.91
N ARG A 63 14.53 3.26 6.92
CA ARG A 63 15.94 2.88 7.11
C ARG A 63 16.64 3.76 8.13
N GLU A 64 16.43 5.08 8.08
CA GLU A 64 16.96 6.03 9.04
C GLU A 64 16.49 5.69 10.46
N LEU A 65 15.17 5.50 10.64
CA LEU A 65 14.57 5.12 11.93
C LEU A 65 15.14 3.81 12.46
N PHE A 66 15.27 2.77 11.63
CA PHE A 66 15.89 1.51 12.06
C PHE A 66 17.37 1.70 12.43
N GLY A 67 18.09 2.57 11.72
CA GLY A 67 19.47 2.93 12.07
C GLY A 67 19.56 3.56 13.45
N GLU A 68 18.69 4.53 13.76
CA GLU A 68 18.62 5.18 15.07
C GLU A 68 18.29 4.17 16.19
N LEU A 69 17.27 3.33 15.99
CA LEU A 69 16.81 2.37 16.99
C LEU A 69 17.83 1.26 17.30
N ILE A 70 18.61 0.83 16.31
CA ILE A 70 19.57 -0.29 16.48
C ILE A 70 20.96 0.22 16.89
N GLN A 71 21.39 1.40 16.41
CA GLN A 71 22.73 1.93 16.69
C GLN A 71 22.79 2.79 17.96
N GLY A 72 21.65 3.04 18.61
CA GLY A 72 21.59 3.62 19.96
C GLY A 72 22.35 4.95 20.09
N LYS A 73 21.90 5.97 19.35
CA LYS A 73 22.18 7.36 19.74
C LYS A 73 21.02 7.92 20.53
#